data_AF-X1GKX8-F1
#
_entry.id   AF-X1GKX8-F1
#
_cell.length_a   1.000
_cell.length_b   1.000
_cell.length_c   1.000
_cell.angle_alpha   90.00
_cell.angle_beta   90.00
_cell.angle_gamma   90.00
#
_symmetry.space_group_name_H-M   'P 1'
#
loop_
_entity.id
_entity.type
_entity.pdbx_description
1 polymer ?
#
loop_
_entity_poly.entity_id
_entity_poly.type
_entity_poly.pdbx_seq_one_letter_code
_entity_poly.pdbx_strand_id
1 'polypeptide(L)' 'DPAKLDELRWLIEELRVSLFAQELRTAETVSPKRLNKLVEDL' A
#
# COMPACT_ATOMS: atom_id res chain seq x y z
N ASP A 1 -11.64 1.95 -11.71
CA ASP A 1 -10.72 2.86 -12.43
C ASP A 1 -9.32 2.21 -12.43
N PRO A 2 -8.72 1.91 -13.59
CA PRO A 2 -7.40 1.28 -13.67
C PRO A 2 -6.32 1.98 -12.83
N ALA A 3 -6.34 3.32 -12.78
CA ALA A 3 -5.35 4.08 -12.01
C ALA A 3 -5.47 3.81 -10.49
N LYS A 4 -6.70 3.71 -9.96
CA LYS A 4 -6.92 3.38 -8.54
C LYS A 4 -6.48 1.94 -8.19
N LEU A 5 -6.62 0.99 -9.12
CA LEU A 5 -6.16 -0.38 -8.92
C LEU A 5 -4.64 -0.46 -8.90
N ASP A 6 -3.96 0.30 -9.77
CA ASP A 6 -2.50 0.39 -9.76
C ASP A 6 -1.97 1.04 -8.48
N GLU A 7 -2.62 2.11 -7.99
CA GLU A 7 -2.30 2.73 -6.69
C GLU A 7 -2.48 1.74 -5.53
N LEU A 8 -3.61 1.01 -5.48
CA LEU A 8 -3.83 0.00 -4.44
C LEU A 8 -2.74 -1.07 -4.46
N ARG A 9 -2.37 -1.58 -5.65
CA ARG A 9 -1.30 -2.58 -5.78
C ARG A 9 0.02 -2.03 -5.23
N TRP A 10 0.39 -0.80 -5.60
CA TRP A 10 1.59 -0.15 -5.11
C TRP A 10 1.63 -0.08 -3.58
N LEU A 11 0.53 0.39 -2.96
CA LEU A 11 0.46 0.55 -1.51
C LEU A 11 0.46 -0.80 -0.76
N ILE A 12 -0.03 -1.88 -1.37
CA ILE A 12 0.10 -3.24 -0.82
C ILE A 12 1.57 -3.65 -0.79
N GLU A 13 2.32 -3.45 -1.88
CA GLU A 13 3.75 -3.75 -1.92
C GLU A 13 4.54 -2.92 -0.91
N GLU A 14 4.19 -1.65 -0.77
CA GLU A 14 4.80 -0.76 0.22
C GLU A 14 4.57 -1.25 1.66
N LEU A 15 3.35 -1.74 1.97
CA LEU A 15 3.04 -2.37 3.25
C LEU A 15 3.85 -3.66 3.46
N ARG A 16 4.10 -4.44 2.40
CA ARG A 16 4.93 -5.66 2.52
C ARG A 16 6.37 -5.29 2.84
N VAL A 17 6.93 -4.26 2.21
CA VAL A 17 8.28 -3.78 2.52
C VAL A 17 8.37 -3.31 3.97
N SER A 18 7.40 -2.55 4.46
CA SER A 18 7.40 -2.08 5.85
C SER A 18 7.36 -3.22 6.88
N LEU A 19 6.65 -4.31 6.57
CA LEU A 19 6.49 -5.46 7.46
C LEU A 19 7.67 -6.43 7.42
N PHE A 20 8.27 -6.64 6.24
CA PHE A 20 9.17 -7.76 6.00
C PHE A 20 10.56 -7.36 5.49
N ALA A 21 10.78 -6.12 5.06
CA ALA A 21 12.04 -5.66 4.46
C ALA A 21 12.43 -4.26 4.95
N GLN A 22 12.40 -4.05 6.27
CA GLN A 22 12.61 -2.76 6.93
C GLN A 22 13.94 -2.07 6.59
N GLU A 23 15.00 -2.85 6.32
CA GLU A 23 16.31 -2.31 5.93
C GLU A 23 16.27 -1.55 4.59
N LEU A 24 15.36 -1.91 3.69
CA LEU A 24 15.16 -1.23 2.40
C LEU A 24 14.46 0.13 2.56
N ARG A 25 13.76 0.33 3.68
CA ARG A 25 12.87 1.46 3.96
C ARG A 25 11.70 1.55 2.96
N THR A 26 10.71 2.33 3.33
CA THR A 26 9.56 2.65 2.48
C THR A 26 9.67 4.10 1.99
N ALA A 27 9.21 4.35 0.77
CA ALA A 27 8.94 5.68 0.24
C ALA A 27 7.81 6.38 1.00
N GLU A 28 6.80 5.63 1.44
CA GLU A 28 5.73 6.16 2.29
C GLU A 28 5.26 5.17 3.37
N THR A 29 4.72 5.70 4.47
CA THR A 29 4.13 4.85 5.50
C THR A 29 2.74 4.38 5.06
N VAL A 30 2.58 3.07 4.94
CA VAL A 30 1.29 2.44 4.65
C VAL A 30 0.81 1.64 5.86
N SER A 31 -0.49 1.73 6.14
CA SER A 31 -1.16 0.94 7.18
C SER A 31 -2.30 0.12 6.58
N PRO A 32 -2.66 -1.03 7.18
CA PRO A 32 -3.81 -1.82 6.73
C PRO A 32 -5.11 -1.01 6.71
N LYS A 33 -5.31 -0.08 7.66
CA LYS A 33 -6.50 0.79 7.70
C LYS A 33 -6.61 1.68 6.46
N ARG A 34 -5.49 2.20 5.95
CA ARG A 34 -5.47 3.00 4.72
C ARG A 34 -5.87 2.16 3.51
N LEU A 35 -5.34 0.93 3.40
CA LEU A 35 -5.68 0.01 2.31
C LEU A 35 -7.16 -0.38 2.33
N ASN A 36 -7.74 -0.67 3.50
CA ASN A 36 -9.16 -0.98 3.60
C ASN A 36 -10.05 0.15 3.06
N LYS A 37 -9.71 1.41 3.39
CA LYS A 37 -10.44 2.56 2.85
C LYS A 37 -10.33 2.67 1.32
N LEU A 38 -9.14 2.46 0.76
CA LEU A 38 -8.94 2.45 -0.69
C LEU A 38 -9.76 1.35 -1.38
N VAL A 39 -9.88 0.18 -0.74
CA VAL A 39 -10.72 -0.93 -1.23
C VAL A 39 -12.20 -0.58 -1.19
N GLU A 40 -12.67 0.14 -0.16
CA GLU A 40 -14.05 0.64 -0.08
C GLU A 40 -14.36 1.69 -1.16
N ASP A 41 -13.36 2.46 -1.58
CA ASP A 41 -13.47 3.56 -2.56
C ASP A 41 -13.24 3.11 -4.04
N LEU A 42 -13.01 1.82 -4.27
CA LEU A 42 -12.77 1.21 -5.59
C LEU A 42 -14.05 0.75 -6.29
#